data_AF-A0AAV7NPE3-F1
#
_entry.id   AF-A0AAV7NPE3-F1
#
_cell.length_a   1.000
_cell.length_b   1.000
_cell.length_c   1.000
_cell.angle_alpha   90.00
_cell.angle_beta   90.00
_cell.angle_gamma   90.00
#
_symmetry.space_group_name_H-M   'P 1'
#
loop_
_entity.id
_entity.type
_entity.pdbx_description
1 polymer ?
#
loop_
_entity_poly.entity_id
_entity_poly.type
_entity_poly.pdbx_seq_one_letter_code
_entity_poly.pdbx_strand_id
1 'polypeptide(L)'
;MAVAVRHNTLNIQLTGAVAADGPTILEGLLPIFEEQGMTATVHNWEDHGSLATFCSKNGSFATLRIYSHGLILLDVQTISSDPNDEVEHLLNKVEEKMRALFHNGIRRVKRLPALIRGGEVDRYWPSADGRLAEYDIDKVLFDKESPFQDIKILHSKQYGNILILNGDVNLAESDLAYTQAIMGSGKEDYCGKEVLILGGGDGGILYEIVKLKPKMVTMVEISFCDTY
;
A
#
# COMPACT_ATOMS: atom_id res chain seq x y z
N MET A 1 1.15 -12.15 -18.82
CA MET A 1 0.46 -11.08 -18.07
C MET A 1 0.78 -11.32 -16.60
N ALA A 2 1.31 -10.32 -15.90
CA ALA A 2 1.51 -10.44 -14.46
C ALA A 2 0.13 -10.56 -13.79
N VAL A 3 -0.10 -11.67 -13.10
CA VAL A 3 -1.36 -11.91 -12.38
C VAL A 3 -1.17 -11.31 -10.99
N ALA A 4 -1.75 -10.13 -10.77
CA ALA A 4 -1.74 -9.53 -9.44
C ALA A 4 -2.79 -10.20 -8.55
N VAL A 5 -2.58 -10.11 -7.24
CA VAL A 5 -3.50 -10.63 -6.22
C VAL A 5 -4.01 -9.47 -5.38
N ARG A 6 -5.31 -9.42 -5.13
CA ARG A 6 -5.91 -8.48 -4.19
C ARG A 6 -6.09 -9.16 -2.84
N HIS A 7 -5.49 -8.59 -1.80
CA HIS A 7 -5.53 -9.10 -0.43
C HIS A 7 -6.36 -8.16 0.46
N ASN A 8 -7.55 -8.62 0.82
CA ASN A 8 -8.47 -7.92 1.70
C ASN A 8 -8.34 -8.43 3.14
N THR A 9 -8.55 -7.54 4.10
CA THR A 9 -8.49 -7.87 5.54
C THR A 9 -9.69 -7.33 6.29
N LEU A 10 -10.18 -8.10 7.25
CA LEU A 10 -11.22 -7.71 8.19
C LEU A 10 -10.85 -8.21 9.60
N ASN A 11 -10.71 -7.26 10.52
CA ASN A 11 -10.35 -7.52 11.90
C ASN A 11 -11.52 -7.18 12.82
N ILE A 12 -11.93 -8.12 13.67
CA ILE A 12 -13.00 -7.95 14.64
C ILE A 12 -12.46 -8.27 16.03
N GLN A 13 -12.57 -7.30 16.93
CA GLN A 13 -12.20 -7.44 18.34
C GLN A 13 -13.47 -7.51 19.18
N LEU A 14 -13.68 -8.61 19.88
CA LEU A 14 -14.77 -8.79 20.84
C LEU A 14 -14.41 -8.19 22.21
N THR A 15 -15.43 -7.92 23.02
CA THR A 15 -15.29 -7.52 24.43
C THR A 15 -15.00 -8.76 25.30
N GLY A 16 -14.27 -8.56 26.41
CA GLY A 16 -13.68 -9.67 27.19
C GLY A 16 -14.67 -10.69 27.77
N ALA A 17 -15.94 -10.35 27.95
CA ALA A 17 -16.97 -11.29 28.42
C ALA A 17 -17.48 -12.25 27.32
N VAL A 18 -17.24 -11.92 26.05
CA VAL A 18 -17.77 -12.59 24.84
C VAL A 18 -16.67 -13.34 24.07
N ALA A 19 -15.41 -13.14 24.47
CA ALA A 19 -14.21 -13.57 23.76
C ALA A 19 -13.97 -15.09 23.67
N ALA A 20 -14.72 -15.91 24.42
CA ALA A 20 -14.40 -17.31 24.65
C ALA A 20 -15.12 -18.32 23.73
N ASP A 21 -16.07 -17.91 22.90
CA ASP A 21 -16.89 -18.84 22.12
C ASP A 21 -16.43 -18.99 20.66
N GLY A 22 -15.21 -19.51 20.50
CA GLY A 22 -14.61 -19.81 19.20
C GLY A 22 -15.45 -20.76 18.31
N PRO A 23 -16.00 -21.87 18.85
CA PRO A 23 -16.87 -22.77 18.11
C PRO A 23 -18.12 -22.08 17.54
N THR A 24 -18.83 -21.27 18.32
CA THR A 24 -20.02 -20.53 17.83
C THR A 24 -19.66 -19.54 16.72
N ILE A 25 -18.50 -18.87 16.80
CA ILE A 25 -18.02 -17.99 15.72
C ILE A 25 -17.81 -18.80 14.44
N LEU A 26 -17.08 -19.92 14.55
CA LEU A 26 -16.76 -20.76 13.40
C LEU A 26 -18.02 -21.33 12.76
N GLU A 27 -18.90 -21.97 13.54
CA GLU A 27 -20.16 -22.54 13.07
C GLU A 27 -21.08 -21.48 12.47
N GLY A 28 -21.08 -20.27 13.03
CA GLY A 28 -21.86 -19.15 12.51
C GLY A 28 -21.33 -18.61 11.18
N LEU A 29 -20.02 -18.61 10.97
CA LEU A 29 -19.41 -18.04 9.76
C LEU A 29 -19.21 -19.05 8.63
N LEU A 30 -19.06 -20.34 8.94
CA LEU A 30 -18.82 -21.41 7.96
C LEU A 30 -19.80 -21.37 6.77
N PRO A 31 -21.14 -21.23 6.97
CA PRO A 31 -22.10 -21.29 5.87
C PRO A 31 -21.91 -20.16 4.84
N ILE A 32 -21.39 -19.00 5.25
CA ILE A 32 -21.16 -17.86 4.35
C ILE A 32 -20.16 -18.22 3.24
N PHE A 33 -19.14 -19.01 3.57
CA PHE A 33 -18.10 -19.44 2.63
C PHE A 33 -18.54 -20.68 1.83
N GLU A 34 -19.27 -21.60 2.45
CA GLU A 34 -19.82 -22.79 1.78
C GLU A 34 -20.87 -22.42 0.73
N GLU A 35 -21.71 -21.41 0.99
CA GLU A 35 -22.66 -20.84 0.02
C GLU A 35 -21.96 -20.26 -1.22
N GLN A 36 -20.69 -19.87 -1.10
CA GLN A 36 -19.86 -19.40 -2.21
C GLN A 36 -19.10 -20.54 -2.91
N GLY A 37 -19.37 -21.79 -2.53
CA GLY A 37 -18.74 -22.97 -3.11
C GLY A 37 -17.30 -23.18 -2.67
N MET A 38 -16.86 -22.54 -1.57
CA MET A 38 -15.52 -22.74 -1.02
C MET A 38 -15.46 -24.00 -0.16
N THR A 39 -14.35 -24.73 -0.23
CA THR A 39 -14.10 -25.90 0.61
C THR A 39 -13.34 -25.48 1.88
N ALA A 40 -13.86 -25.82 3.05
CA ALA A 40 -13.27 -25.49 4.34
C ALA A 40 -12.31 -26.57 4.85
N THR A 41 -11.20 -26.17 5.47
CA THR A 41 -10.33 -27.01 6.31
C THR A 41 -10.10 -26.29 7.63
N VAL A 42 -10.37 -26.96 8.75
CA VAL A 42 -10.29 -26.35 10.08
C VAL A 42 -9.17 -27.01 10.88
N HIS A 43 -8.29 -26.19 11.45
CA HIS A 43 -7.28 -26.60 12.41
C HIS A 43 -7.56 -25.95 13.77
N ASN A 44 -7.55 -26.75 14.83
CA ASN A 44 -7.81 -26.31 16.20
C ASN A 44 -6.56 -26.50 17.07
N TRP A 45 -6.31 -25.55 17.96
CA TRP A 45 -5.32 -25.63 19.03
C TRP A 45 -6.03 -25.54 20.38
N GLU A 46 -5.54 -26.29 21.36
CA GLU A 46 -6.13 -26.35 22.72
C GLU A 46 -6.25 -24.96 23.36
N ASP A 47 -5.16 -24.17 23.34
CA ASP A 47 -5.13 -22.85 24.02
C ASP A 47 -5.02 -21.65 23.06
N HIS A 48 -4.95 -21.89 21.75
CA HIS A 48 -4.72 -20.84 20.75
C HIS A 48 -5.91 -20.61 19.81
N GLY A 49 -7.05 -21.27 20.04
CA GLY A 49 -8.25 -21.12 19.21
C GLY A 49 -8.11 -21.89 17.90
N SER A 50 -8.64 -21.33 16.80
CA SER A 50 -8.73 -22.05 15.52
C SER A 50 -8.28 -21.22 14.31
N LEU A 51 -7.95 -21.95 13.24
CA LEU A 51 -7.71 -21.43 11.91
C LEU A 51 -8.57 -22.24 10.93
N ALA A 52 -9.47 -21.56 10.23
CA ALA A 52 -10.18 -22.14 9.10
C ALA A 52 -9.64 -21.55 7.79
N THR A 53 -9.32 -22.43 6.85
CA THR A 53 -8.92 -22.05 5.49
C THR A 53 -10.04 -22.45 4.54
N PHE A 54 -10.43 -21.52 3.66
CA PHE A 54 -11.46 -21.73 2.65
C PHE A 54 -10.82 -21.58 1.27
N CYS A 55 -10.91 -22.61 0.43
CA CYS A 55 -10.32 -22.60 -0.91
C CYS A 55 -11.42 -22.65 -1.97
N SER A 56 -11.34 -21.76 -2.96
CA SER A 56 -12.22 -21.74 -4.13
C SER A 56 -11.56 -22.42 -5.33
N LYS A 57 -12.39 -22.91 -6.27
CA LYS A 57 -11.91 -23.53 -7.51
C LYS A 57 -11.24 -22.55 -8.47
N ASN A 58 -11.50 -21.25 -8.34
CA ASN A 58 -10.88 -20.20 -9.16
C ASN A 58 -9.48 -19.80 -8.67
N GLY A 59 -8.97 -20.42 -7.60
CA GLY A 59 -7.65 -20.12 -7.02
C GLY A 59 -7.66 -19.03 -5.94
N SER A 60 -8.82 -18.42 -5.66
CA SER A 60 -8.98 -17.58 -4.48
C SER A 60 -9.03 -18.40 -3.19
N PHE A 61 -8.63 -17.78 -2.09
CA PHE A 61 -8.76 -18.39 -0.77
C PHE A 61 -9.02 -17.35 0.31
N ALA A 62 -9.56 -17.82 1.43
CA ALA A 62 -9.71 -17.03 2.65
C ALA A 62 -9.14 -17.78 3.85
N THR A 63 -8.62 -17.05 4.83
CA THR A 63 -8.24 -17.59 6.13
C THR A 63 -8.98 -16.85 7.23
N LEU A 64 -9.69 -17.58 8.07
CA LEU A 64 -10.36 -17.09 9.26
C LEU A 64 -9.60 -17.58 10.50
N ARG A 65 -8.93 -16.66 11.17
CA ARG A 65 -8.20 -16.90 12.40
C ARG A 65 -9.02 -16.41 13.59
N ILE A 66 -9.41 -17.34 14.48
CA ILE A 66 -10.17 -17.04 15.69
C ILE A 66 -9.28 -17.31 16.91
N TYR A 67 -8.81 -16.24 17.55
CA TYR A 67 -7.98 -16.36 18.76
C TYR A 67 -8.84 -16.51 20.03
N SER A 68 -8.35 -17.28 21.00
CA SER A 68 -9.00 -17.54 22.30
C SER A 68 -9.27 -16.28 23.15
N HIS A 69 -8.56 -15.18 22.89
CA HIS A 69 -8.77 -13.88 23.54
C HIS A 69 -9.72 -12.92 22.79
N GLY A 70 -10.54 -13.42 21.87
CA GLY A 70 -11.61 -12.64 21.22
C GLY A 70 -11.17 -11.74 20.07
N LEU A 71 -10.00 -12.00 19.48
CA LEU A 71 -9.57 -11.38 18.23
C LEU A 71 -9.89 -12.33 17.07
N ILE A 72 -10.58 -11.82 16.06
CA ILE A 72 -10.91 -12.54 14.83
C ILE A 72 -10.27 -11.78 13.67
N LEU A 73 -9.49 -12.49 12.86
CA LEU A 73 -8.86 -11.96 11.65
C LEU A 73 -9.39 -12.77 10.46
N LEU A 74 -9.85 -12.07 9.44
CA LEU A 74 -10.22 -12.64 8.16
C LEU A 74 -9.36 -12.02 7.07
N ASP A 75 -8.65 -12.87 6.34
CA ASP A 75 -7.90 -12.51 5.15
C ASP A 75 -8.56 -13.17 3.94
N VAL A 76 -8.73 -12.42 2.85
CA VAL A 76 -9.26 -12.94 1.59
C VAL A 76 -8.32 -12.53 0.47
N GLN A 77 -7.80 -13.51 -0.27
CA GLN A 77 -6.96 -13.28 -1.44
C GLN A 77 -7.68 -13.74 -2.70
N THR A 78 -7.82 -12.83 -3.67
CA THR A 78 -8.42 -13.09 -4.99
C THR A 78 -7.47 -12.70 -6.11
N ILE A 79 -7.68 -13.28 -7.28
CA ILE A 79 -6.97 -12.87 -8.48
C ILE A 79 -7.50 -11.47 -8.85
N SER A 80 -6.62 -10.51 -9.15
CA SER A 80 -7.01 -9.09 -9.29
C SER A 80 -7.97 -8.81 -10.45
N SER A 81 -8.05 -9.71 -11.43
CA SER A 81 -9.02 -9.67 -12.53
C SER A 81 -10.46 -9.94 -12.06
N ASP A 82 -10.62 -10.54 -10.88
CA ASP A 82 -11.94 -10.89 -10.35
C ASP A 82 -12.67 -9.62 -9.89
N PRO A 83 -14.01 -9.56 -10.07
CA PRO A 83 -14.82 -8.44 -9.61
C PRO A 83 -14.60 -8.15 -8.13
N ASN A 84 -14.35 -6.89 -7.77
CA ASN A 84 -14.16 -6.51 -6.36
C ASN A 84 -15.44 -6.71 -5.54
N ASP A 85 -16.60 -6.62 -6.18
CA ASP A 85 -17.91 -6.63 -5.53
C ASP A 85 -18.20 -7.95 -4.81
N GLU A 86 -17.65 -9.08 -5.28
CA GLU A 86 -17.86 -10.39 -4.65
C GLU A 86 -17.17 -10.47 -3.27
N VAL A 87 -15.92 -9.99 -3.18
CA VAL A 87 -15.18 -9.97 -1.91
C VAL A 87 -15.79 -8.94 -0.96
N GLU A 88 -16.19 -7.78 -1.49
CA GLU A 88 -16.89 -6.77 -0.71
C GLU A 88 -18.18 -7.33 -0.08
N HIS A 89 -18.97 -8.05 -0.88
CA HIS A 89 -20.19 -8.72 -0.41
C HIS A 89 -19.92 -9.80 0.63
N LEU A 90 -18.89 -10.64 0.42
CA LEU A 90 -18.45 -11.64 1.40
C LEU A 90 -18.11 -11.00 2.75
N LEU A 91 -17.30 -9.95 2.73
CA LEU A 91 -16.87 -9.26 3.96
C LEU A 91 -18.05 -8.59 4.66
N ASN A 92 -18.99 -7.99 3.91
CA ASN A 92 -20.22 -7.41 4.46
C ASN A 92 -21.08 -8.48 5.15
N LYS A 93 -21.28 -9.66 4.53
CA LYS A 93 -22.00 -10.78 5.15
C LYS A 93 -21.34 -11.24 6.46
N VAL A 94 -20.02 -11.31 6.51
CA VAL A 94 -19.28 -11.67 7.73
C VAL A 94 -19.50 -10.62 8.82
N GLU A 95 -19.40 -9.33 8.51
CA GLU A 95 -19.67 -8.26 9.47
C GLU A 95 -21.12 -8.31 10.01
N GLU A 96 -22.11 -8.48 9.14
CA GLU A 96 -23.52 -8.61 9.52
C GLU A 96 -23.75 -9.81 10.42
N LYS A 97 -23.19 -10.97 10.07
CA LYS A 97 -23.31 -12.19 10.87
C LYS A 97 -22.66 -12.04 12.24
N MET A 98 -21.47 -11.42 12.31
CA MET A 98 -20.80 -11.16 13.59
C MET A 98 -21.61 -10.20 14.48
N ARG A 99 -22.26 -9.18 13.89
CA ARG A 99 -23.17 -8.29 14.63
C ARG A 99 -24.43 -9.01 15.12
N ALA A 100 -24.95 -9.96 14.34
CA ALA A 100 -26.08 -10.78 14.75
C ALA A 100 -25.71 -11.75 15.89
N LEU A 101 -24.52 -12.35 15.86
CA LEU A 101 -24.05 -13.28 16.89
C LEU A 101 -23.73 -12.58 18.22
N PHE A 102 -23.10 -11.39 18.16
CA PHE A 102 -22.51 -10.78 19.35
C PHE A 102 -23.11 -9.43 19.74
N HIS A 103 -24.01 -8.83 18.95
CA HIS A 103 -24.66 -7.54 19.23
C HIS A 103 -23.68 -6.48 19.79
N ASN A 104 -23.80 -6.14 21.08
CA ASN A 104 -22.97 -5.15 21.78
C ASN A 104 -21.59 -5.69 22.23
N GLY A 105 -21.28 -6.94 21.90
CA GLY A 105 -20.05 -7.65 22.21
C GLY A 105 -18.88 -7.33 21.29
N ILE A 106 -19.08 -6.51 20.24
CA ILE A 106 -18.00 -6.08 19.34
C ILE A 106 -17.41 -4.76 19.85
N ARG A 107 -16.13 -4.78 20.25
CA ARG A 107 -15.39 -3.58 20.67
C ARG A 107 -14.92 -2.75 19.48
N ARG A 108 -14.42 -3.41 18.42
CA ARG A 108 -13.84 -2.75 17.25
C ARG A 108 -13.96 -3.64 16.02
N VAL A 109 -14.31 -3.02 14.89
CA VAL A 109 -14.13 -3.59 13.56
C VAL A 109 -13.14 -2.71 12.81
N LYS A 110 -12.17 -3.31 12.13
CA LYS A 110 -11.22 -2.60 11.28
C LYS A 110 -11.06 -3.33 9.96
N ARG A 111 -11.38 -2.61 8.89
CA ARG A 111 -11.19 -3.02 7.51
C ARG A 111 -10.26 -2.00 6.84
N LEU A 112 -9.13 -2.47 6.35
CA LEU A 112 -8.16 -1.64 5.63
C LEU A 112 -8.44 -1.73 4.12
N PRO A 113 -8.01 -0.75 3.32
CA PRO A 113 -7.96 -0.90 1.87
C PRO A 113 -7.24 -2.19 1.49
N ALA A 114 -7.71 -2.84 0.42
CA ALA A 114 -7.11 -4.06 -0.06
C ALA A 114 -5.70 -3.79 -0.60
N LEU A 115 -4.74 -4.63 -0.22
CA LEU A 115 -3.39 -4.54 -0.76
C LEU A 115 -3.31 -5.28 -2.09
N ILE A 116 -2.77 -4.63 -3.12
CA ILE A 116 -2.48 -5.24 -4.42
C ILE A 116 -1.07 -5.80 -4.40
N ARG A 117 -0.93 -7.12 -4.50
CA ARG A 117 0.35 -7.83 -4.43
C ARG A 117 0.74 -8.30 -5.82
N GLY A 118 1.96 -7.97 -6.26
CA GLY A 118 2.43 -8.31 -7.61
C GLY A 118 1.71 -7.53 -8.72
N GLY A 119 1.20 -6.34 -8.41
CA GLY A 119 0.63 -5.43 -9.39
C GLY A 119 1.66 -4.98 -10.42
N GLU A 120 1.23 -4.75 -11.66
CA GLU A 120 2.08 -4.12 -12.69
C GLU A 120 2.48 -2.70 -12.28
N VAL A 121 1.60 -2.00 -11.57
CA VAL A 121 1.85 -0.69 -10.98
C VAL A 121 2.03 -0.87 -9.48
N ASP A 122 3.25 -0.67 -8.99
CA ASP A 122 3.53 -0.67 -7.56
C ASP A 122 3.11 0.68 -6.94
N ARG A 123 2.26 0.60 -5.91
CA ARG A 123 1.70 1.75 -5.19
C ARG A 123 2.28 1.90 -3.79
N TYR A 124 3.08 0.94 -3.33
CA TYR A 124 3.47 0.84 -1.93
C TYR A 124 4.92 1.26 -1.76
N TRP A 125 5.14 2.53 -1.44
CA TRP A 125 6.46 3.11 -1.21
C TRP A 125 6.59 3.49 0.27
N PRO A 126 7.25 2.67 1.10
CA PRO A 126 7.40 2.95 2.52
C PRO A 126 8.14 4.27 2.78
N SER A 127 7.78 4.95 3.85
CA SER A 127 8.52 6.14 4.27
C SER A 127 9.91 5.78 4.78
N ALA A 128 10.80 6.79 4.87
CA ALA A 128 12.15 6.62 5.42
C ALA A 128 12.19 6.03 6.84
N ASP A 129 11.13 6.21 7.64
CA ASP A 129 10.98 5.61 8.98
C ASP A 129 10.25 4.25 8.98
N GLY A 130 10.04 3.64 7.80
CA GLY A 130 9.52 2.28 7.64
C GLY A 130 8.00 2.14 7.75
N ARG A 131 7.22 3.22 7.63
CA ARG A 131 5.75 3.14 7.63
C ARG A 131 5.25 2.75 6.24
N LEU A 132 4.30 1.82 6.19
CA LEU A 132 3.60 1.48 4.96
C LEU A 132 2.74 2.66 4.50
N ALA A 133 2.97 3.13 3.28
CA ALA A 133 2.16 4.15 2.61
C ALA A 133 1.76 3.66 1.22
N GLU A 134 0.49 3.89 0.87
CA GLU A 134 -0.03 3.66 -0.48
C GLU A 134 -0.20 5.01 -1.18
N TYR A 135 0.37 5.14 -2.37
CA TYR A 135 0.23 6.30 -3.23
C TYR A 135 -0.86 6.07 -4.28
N ASP A 136 -1.45 7.16 -4.76
CA ASP A 136 -2.48 7.19 -5.81
C ASP A 136 -1.87 7.06 -7.22
N ILE A 137 -0.95 6.10 -7.39
CA ILE A 137 -0.23 5.87 -8.64
C ILE A 137 -1.12 5.10 -9.61
N ASP A 138 -1.22 5.60 -10.84
CA ASP A 138 -2.00 4.95 -11.91
C ASP A 138 -1.17 4.50 -13.11
N LYS A 139 0.09 4.94 -13.23
CA LYS A 139 0.93 4.62 -14.38
C LYS A 139 2.42 4.58 -14.05
N VAL A 140 3.11 3.60 -14.61
CA VAL A 140 4.58 3.59 -14.73
C VAL A 140 4.96 4.35 -16.00
N LEU A 141 5.71 5.45 -15.87
CA LEU A 141 6.19 6.25 -17.01
C LEU A 141 7.61 5.88 -17.42
N PHE A 142 8.43 5.51 -16.44
CA PHE A 142 9.81 5.09 -16.64
C PHE A 142 10.18 4.07 -15.57
N ASP A 143 10.89 3.01 -15.96
CA ASP A 143 11.43 2.00 -15.07
C ASP A 143 12.65 1.35 -15.73
N LYS A 144 13.84 1.78 -15.31
CA LYS A 144 15.13 1.28 -15.82
C LYS A 144 16.20 1.32 -14.74
N GLU A 145 17.13 0.39 -14.85
CA GLU A 145 18.39 0.42 -14.12
C GLU A 145 19.45 1.13 -14.96
N SER A 146 20.09 2.16 -14.41
CA SER A 146 21.32 2.76 -14.94
C SER A 146 22.55 2.03 -14.38
N PRO A 147 23.78 2.34 -14.84
CA PRO A 147 24.99 1.80 -14.22
C PRO A 147 25.15 2.15 -12.72
N PHE A 148 24.35 3.08 -12.19
CA PHE A 148 24.49 3.61 -10.83
C PHE A 148 23.30 3.29 -9.92
N GLN A 149 22.08 3.18 -10.47
CA GLN A 149 20.85 3.07 -9.68
C GLN A 149 19.64 2.59 -10.48
N ASP A 150 18.66 2.03 -9.78
CA ASP A 150 17.29 1.86 -10.27
C ASP A 150 16.58 3.23 -10.32
N ILE A 151 15.93 3.52 -11.44
CA ILE A 151 15.26 4.80 -11.69
C ILE A 151 13.82 4.51 -12.12
N LYS A 152 12.88 5.06 -11.37
CA LYS A 152 11.45 5.02 -11.71
C LYS A 152 10.86 6.40 -11.78
N ILE A 153 9.98 6.61 -12.76
CA ILE A 153 9.07 7.76 -12.80
C ILE A 153 7.66 7.20 -12.81
N LEU A 154 6.90 7.50 -11.76
CA LEU A 154 5.54 7.01 -11.57
C LEU A 154 4.56 8.18 -11.57
N HIS A 155 3.43 8.05 -12.25
CA HIS A 155 2.40 9.09 -12.25
C HIS A 155 1.45 8.92 -11.06
N SER A 156 1.39 9.94 -10.20
CA SER A 156 0.38 10.11 -9.15
C SER A 156 -0.62 11.18 -9.57
N LYS A 157 -1.90 10.95 -9.29
CA LYS A 157 -2.96 11.91 -9.65
C LYS A 157 -2.86 13.22 -8.90
N GLN A 158 -2.45 13.18 -7.62
CA GLN A 158 -2.34 14.37 -6.78
C GLN A 158 -0.95 15.03 -6.83
N TYR A 159 0.14 14.25 -6.99
CA TYR A 159 1.51 14.75 -6.93
C TYR A 159 2.17 14.96 -8.29
N GLY A 160 1.51 14.51 -9.38
CA GLY A 160 2.09 14.48 -10.71
C GLY A 160 3.11 13.35 -10.85
N ASN A 161 4.12 13.55 -11.69
CA ASN A 161 5.19 12.57 -11.87
C ASN A 161 6.13 12.56 -10.67
N ILE A 162 6.37 11.38 -10.09
CA ILE A 162 7.23 11.13 -8.94
C ILE A 162 8.50 10.43 -9.40
N LEU A 163 9.66 11.02 -9.14
CA LEU A 163 10.98 10.42 -9.31
C LEU A 163 11.33 9.58 -8.07
N ILE A 164 11.64 8.31 -8.31
CA ILE A 164 12.04 7.34 -7.30
C ILE A 164 13.39 6.74 -7.71
N LEU A 165 14.38 6.80 -6.82
CA LEU A 165 15.74 6.28 -7.06
C LEU A 165 16.06 5.20 -6.03
N ASN A 166 16.42 4.00 -6.47
CA ASN A 166 16.68 2.83 -5.61
C ASN A 166 15.56 2.57 -4.57
N GLY A 167 14.32 2.90 -4.93
CA GLY A 167 13.15 2.76 -4.08
C GLY A 167 12.91 3.88 -3.05
N ASP A 168 13.71 4.94 -3.05
CA ASP A 168 13.48 6.14 -2.25
C ASP A 168 12.77 7.23 -3.07
N VAL A 169 11.80 7.92 -2.47
CA VAL A 169 11.05 8.99 -3.15
C VAL A 169 11.89 10.27 -3.07
N ASN A 170 12.38 10.73 -4.22
CA ASN A 170 13.25 11.91 -4.26
C ASN A 170 12.48 13.21 -4.46
N LEU A 171 11.61 13.26 -5.47
CA LEU A 171 10.87 14.47 -5.82
C LEU A 171 9.64 14.15 -6.67
N ALA A 172 8.54 14.86 -6.45
CA ALA A 172 7.40 14.92 -7.35
C ALA A 172 7.26 16.29 -8.03
N GLU A 173 6.53 16.37 -9.13
CA GLU A 173 6.20 17.65 -9.79
C GLU A 173 5.51 18.66 -8.84
N SER A 174 4.79 18.17 -7.83
CA SER A 174 4.16 18.99 -6.80
C SER A 174 5.12 19.55 -5.73
N ASP A 175 6.36 19.07 -5.64
CA ASP A 175 7.27 19.33 -4.52
C ASP A 175 8.10 20.62 -4.68
N LEU A 176 7.48 21.71 -5.17
CA LEU A 176 8.13 23.01 -5.25
C LEU A 176 8.64 23.48 -3.87
N ALA A 177 7.96 23.08 -2.79
CA ALA A 177 8.38 23.37 -1.42
C ALA A 177 9.77 22.80 -1.09
N TYR A 178 10.12 21.62 -1.61
CA TYR A 178 11.47 21.05 -1.44
C TYR A 178 12.52 21.96 -2.10
N THR A 179 12.30 22.32 -3.37
CA THR A 179 13.20 23.19 -4.13
C THR A 179 13.35 24.57 -3.47
N GLN A 180 12.25 25.14 -2.98
CA GLN A 180 12.28 26.42 -2.26
C GLN A 180 13.04 26.31 -0.93
N ALA A 181 12.85 25.23 -0.17
CA ALA A 181 13.52 25.02 1.11
C ALA A 181 15.03 24.85 0.95
N ILE A 182 15.47 24.01 0.01
CA ILE A 182 16.91 23.76 -0.23
C ILE A 182 17.63 25.00 -0.80
N MET A 183 16.89 25.90 -1.47
CA MET A 183 17.38 27.21 -1.91
C MET A 183 17.32 28.31 -0.83
N GLY A 184 17.12 27.97 0.44
CA GLY A 184 17.14 28.93 1.54
C GLY A 184 15.83 29.71 1.75
N SER A 185 14.71 29.19 1.24
CA SER A 185 13.35 29.71 1.48
C SER A 185 13.17 31.20 1.17
N GLY A 186 13.81 31.67 0.09
CA GLY A 186 13.70 33.06 -0.37
C GLY A 186 14.49 34.09 0.44
N LYS A 187 15.35 33.66 1.38
CA LYS A 187 16.23 34.55 2.16
C LYS A 187 17.51 34.93 1.41
N GLU A 188 17.91 34.10 0.46
CA GLU A 188 19.16 34.25 -0.28
C GLU A 188 18.95 35.10 -1.54
N ASP A 189 19.92 35.98 -1.82
CA ASP A 189 20.02 36.68 -3.11
C ASP A 189 21.04 35.96 -4.01
N TYR A 190 20.53 35.36 -5.09
CA TYR A 190 21.32 34.62 -6.06
C TYR A 190 21.82 35.48 -7.24
N CYS A 191 21.42 36.75 -7.33
CA CYS A 191 21.84 37.64 -8.42
C CYS A 191 23.37 37.80 -8.45
N GLY A 192 23.98 37.54 -9.60
CA GLY A 192 25.43 37.64 -9.80
C GLY A 192 26.27 36.63 -9.00
N LYS A 193 25.66 35.62 -8.36
CA LYS A 193 26.38 34.60 -7.58
C LYS A 193 26.88 33.44 -8.43
N GLU A 194 27.91 32.77 -7.95
CA GLU A 194 28.40 31.50 -8.50
C GLU A 194 27.91 30.38 -7.58
N VAL A 195 27.16 29.42 -8.14
CA VAL A 195 26.47 28.37 -7.38
C VAL A 195 26.93 27.00 -7.87
N LEU A 196 27.24 26.10 -6.93
CA LEU A 196 27.51 24.69 -7.20
C LEU A 196 26.33 23.84 -6.68
N ILE A 197 25.76 23.02 -7.56
CA ILE A 197 24.73 22.02 -7.23
C ILE A 197 25.37 20.64 -7.37
N LEU A 198 25.30 19.82 -6.32
CA LEU A 198 25.77 18.44 -6.33
C LEU A 198 24.56 17.52 -6.47
N GLY A 199 24.54 16.68 -7.51
CA GLY A 199 23.33 15.95 -7.91
C GLY A 199 22.30 16.89 -8.55
N GLY A 200 21.03 16.72 -8.16
CA GLY A 200 19.93 17.53 -8.69
C GLY A 200 19.54 17.18 -10.12
N GLY A 201 19.67 15.91 -10.51
CA GLY A 201 19.32 15.41 -11.84
C GLY A 201 17.86 15.63 -12.27
N ASP A 202 16.96 15.96 -11.36
CA ASP A 202 15.60 16.43 -11.66
C ASP A 202 15.59 17.82 -12.32
N GLY A 203 16.65 18.62 -12.09
CA GLY A 203 16.84 19.94 -12.66
C GLY A 203 16.05 21.08 -12.00
N GLY A 204 15.24 20.81 -10.97
CA GLY A 204 14.37 21.80 -10.33
C GLY A 204 15.13 22.97 -9.71
N ILE A 205 16.21 22.71 -8.98
CA ILE A 205 17.06 23.76 -8.38
C ILE A 205 17.72 24.61 -9.47
N LEU A 206 18.29 23.97 -10.50
CA LEU A 206 18.92 24.68 -11.62
C LEU A 206 17.90 25.57 -12.35
N TYR A 207 16.71 25.04 -12.62
CA TYR A 207 15.63 25.75 -13.29
C TYR A 207 15.18 27.00 -12.52
N GLU A 208 15.03 26.92 -11.20
CA GLU A 208 14.66 28.07 -10.38
C GLU A 208 15.79 29.08 -10.21
N ILE A 209 17.02 28.64 -9.94
CA ILE A 209 18.16 29.54 -9.71
C ILE A 209 18.48 30.37 -10.96
N VAL A 210 18.43 29.81 -12.16
CA VAL A 210 18.75 30.54 -13.40
C VAL A 210 17.84 31.76 -13.60
N LYS A 211 16.58 31.70 -13.15
CA LYS A 211 15.64 32.85 -13.21
C LYS A 211 16.09 34.03 -12.34
N LEU A 212 16.90 33.76 -11.31
CA LEU A 212 17.42 34.75 -10.37
C LEU A 212 18.72 35.43 -10.84
N LYS A 213 19.10 35.23 -12.10
CA LYS A 213 20.25 35.88 -12.76
C LYS A 213 21.59 35.67 -12.03
N PRO A 214 21.98 34.41 -11.73
CA PRO A 214 23.30 34.10 -11.21
C PRO A 214 24.38 34.46 -12.22
N LYS A 215 25.62 34.60 -11.76
CA LYS A 215 26.79 34.72 -12.63
C LYS A 215 27.13 33.38 -13.29
N MET A 216 27.06 32.29 -12.52
CA MET A 216 27.31 30.92 -12.99
C MET A 216 26.58 29.93 -12.11
N VAL A 217 26.02 28.87 -12.71
CA VAL A 217 25.55 27.69 -11.98
C VAL A 217 26.25 26.49 -12.57
N THR A 218 26.95 25.73 -11.73
CA THR A 218 27.56 24.45 -12.11
C THR A 218 26.78 23.35 -11.42
N MET A 219 26.18 22.45 -12.19
CA MET A 219 25.50 21.26 -11.68
C MET A 219 26.32 20.02 -12.06
N VAL A 220 26.58 19.16 -11.07
CA VAL A 220 27.37 17.93 -11.26
C VAL A 220 26.51 16.73 -10.89
N GLU A 221 25.98 16.06 -11.91
CA GLU A 221 25.14 14.85 -11.80
C GLU A 221 25.91 13.65 -12.36
N ILE A 222 25.81 12.50 -11.68
CA ILE A 222 26.56 11.27 -12.00
C ILE A 222 25.77 10.33 -12.91
N SER A 223 24.45 10.35 -12.82
CA SER A 223 23.58 9.37 -13.45
C SER A 223 22.89 9.94 -14.68
N PHE A 224 23.24 9.39 -15.83
CA PHE A 224 22.55 9.64 -17.10
C PHE A 224 21.94 8.31 -17.57
N CYS A 225 20.69 8.34 -17.99
CA CYS A 225 20.15 7.24 -18.80
C CYS A 225 20.52 7.52 -20.24
N ASP A 226 21.50 6.80 -20.76
CA ASP A 226 21.78 6.78 -22.18
C ASP A 226 20.60 6.16 -22.91
N THR A 227 19.68 6.98 -23.42
CA THR A 227 18.67 6.51 -24.37
C THR A 227 19.36 6.33 -25.72
N TYR A 228 19.94 5.16 -25.94
CA TYR A 228 20.27 4.65 -27.27
C TYR A 228 19.06 3.96 -27.89
#